data_AF-A0A963P9H4-F1
#
_entry.id   AF-A0A963P9H4-F1
#
_cell.length_a   1.000
_cell.length_b   1.000
_cell.length_c   1.000
_cell.angle_alpha   90.00
_cell.angle_beta   90.00
_cell.angle_gamma   90.00
#
_symmetry.space_group_name_H-M   'P 1'
#
loop_
_entity.id
_entity.type
_entity.pdbx_description
1 polymer ?
#
loop_
_entity_poly.entity_id
_entity_poly.type
_entity_poly.pdbx_seq_one_letter_code
_entity_poly.pdbx_strand_id
1 'polypeptide(L)'
;ERHFSEPWQAHAFALTLMLHHKGVFTWVEWAQALAERIRQARIDGDPDDGSGYYRHWMDALEQLMIKRGIATADQLHALEHAWADAAERTPHGQPIVLEPTPDTRPTPMHPAT
;
A
#
# COMPACT_ATOMS: atom_id res chain seq x y z
N GLU A 1 8.49 19.02 17.32
CA GLU A 1 8.17 17.61 17.61
C GLU A 1 8.15 16.80 16.34
N ARG A 2 8.64 15.55 16.38
CA ARG A 2 8.56 14.64 15.24
C ARG A 2 7.23 13.87 15.37
N HIS A 3 6.20 14.30 14.65
CA HIS A 3 4.88 13.63 14.66
C HIS A 3 4.89 12.23 14.03
N PHE A 4 5.97 11.90 13.31
CA PHE A 4 6.23 10.60 12.70
C PHE A 4 7.51 10.01 13.29
N SER A 5 7.44 8.78 13.78
CA SER A 5 8.60 8.05 14.31
C SER A 5 9.55 7.62 13.18
N GLU A 6 8.98 7.29 12.01
CA GLU A 6 9.73 6.81 10.85
C GLU A 6 9.35 7.58 9.58
N PRO A 7 10.28 7.81 8.62
CA PRO A 7 9.98 8.54 7.39
C PRO A 7 8.83 7.95 6.57
N TRP A 8 8.69 6.62 6.55
CA TRP A 8 7.63 5.95 5.79
C TRP A 8 6.21 6.30 6.30
N GLN A 9 6.06 6.66 7.57
CA GLN A 9 4.76 7.02 8.14
C GLN A 9 4.22 8.32 7.53
N ALA A 10 5.10 9.28 7.25
CA ALA A 10 4.75 10.51 6.54
C ALA A 10 4.32 10.22 5.09
N HIS A 11 4.99 9.26 4.42
CA HIS A 11 4.60 8.83 3.08
C HIS A 11 3.23 8.15 3.07
N ALA A 12 2.95 7.23 4.01
CA ALA A 12 1.65 6.59 4.14
C ALA A 12 0.52 7.61 4.33
N PHE A 13 0.73 8.59 5.22
CA PHE A 13 -0.22 9.69 5.42
C PHE A 13 -0.44 10.53 4.15
N ALA A 14 0.64 10.91 3.47
CA ALA A 14 0.56 11.68 2.22
C ALA A 14 -0.17 10.91 1.10
N LEU A 15 0.04 9.60 0.98
CA LEU A 15 -0.66 8.74 0.04
C LEU A 15 -2.16 8.70 0.32
N THR A 16 -2.56 8.51 1.59
CA THR A 16 -3.97 8.56 2.00
C THR A 16 -4.62 9.90 1.65
N LEU A 17 -3.95 11.02 1.94
CA LEU A 17 -4.44 12.36 1.57
C LEU A 17 -4.61 12.52 0.05
N MET A 18 -3.62 12.08 -0.73
CA MET A 18 -3.66 12.17 -2.19
C MET A 18 -4.81 11.33 -2.77
N LEU A 19 -4.99 10.10 -2.30
CA LEU A 19 -6.06 9.20 -2.76
C LEU A 19 -7.45 9.75 -2.40
N HIS A 20 -7.60 10.28 -1.20
CA HIS A 20 -8.82 11.00 -0.80
C HIS A 20 -9.07 12.21 -1.71
N HIS A 21 -8.05 13.05 -1.94
CA HIS A 21 -8.20 14.25 -2.78
C HIS A 21 -8.58 13.90 -4.23
N LYS A 22 -8.12 12.75 -4.74
CA LYS A 22 -8.51 12.19 -6.04
C LYS A 22 -9.89 11.52 -6.05
N GLY A 23 -10.60 11.50 -4.92
CA GLY A 23 -11.94 10.91 -4.80
C GLY A 23 -11.95 9.37 -4.84
N VAL A 24 -10.81 8.73 -4.58
CA VAL A 24 -10.72 7.26 -4.56
C VAL A 24 -11.56 6.67 -3.44
N PHE A 25 -11.66 7.37 -2.31
CA PHE A 25 -12.54 7.08 -1.18
C PHE A 25 -12.89 8.39 -0.44
N THR A 26 -13.92 8.33 0.40
CA THR A 26 -14.34 9.40 1.30
C THR A 26 -13.69 9.25 2.68
N TRP A 27 -13.64 10.34 3.46
CA TRP A 27 -13.16 10.26 4.85
C TRP A 27 -13.99 9.32 5.73
N VAL A 28 -15.28 9.16 5.46
CA VAL A 28 -16.14 8.22 6.21
C VAL A 28 -15.73 6.78 5.92
N GLU A 29 -15.54 6.42 4.65
CA GLU A 29 -15.05 5.09 4.26
C GLU A 29 -13.66 4.81 4.86
N TRP A 30 -12.76 5.80 4.84
CA TRP A 30 -11.44 5.70 5.45
C TRP A 30 -11.51 5.45 6.95
N ALA A 31 -12.27 6.27 7.69
CA ALA A 31 -12.40 6.14 9.13
C ALA A 31 -12.99 4.77 9.53
N GLN A 32 -13.96 4.27 8.77
CA GLN A 32 -14.53 2.93 8.98
C GLN A 32 -13.50 1.83 8.73
N ALA A 33 -12.73 1.89 7.63
CA ALA A 33 -11.71 0.91 7.30
C ALA A 33 -10.60 0.87 8.37
N LEU A 34 -10.12 2.02 8.82
CA LEU A 34 -9.10 2.11 9.85
C LEU A 34 -9.59 1.59 11.20
N ALA A 35 -10.81 1.97 11.61
CA ALA A 35 -11.41 1.50 12.86
C ALA A 35 -11.62 -0.03 12.84
N GLU A 36 -12.04 -0.59 11.70
CA GLU A 36 -12.15 -2.04 11.52
C GLU A 36 -10.79 -2.71 11.72
N ARG A 37 -9.75 -2.23 11.02
CA ARG A 37 -8.42 -2.82 11.08
C ARG A 37 -7.82 -2.80 12.48
N ILE A 38 -7.92 -1.67 13.19
CA ILE A 38 -7.44 -1.53 14.58
C ILE A 38 -8.19 -2.51 15.49
N ARG A 39 -9.51 -2.67 15.31
CA ARG A 39 -10.29 -3.61 16.11
C ARG A 39 -9.85 -5.06 15.87
N GLN A 40 -9.60 -5.45 14.62
CA GLN A 40 -9.09 -6.77 14.28
C GLN A 40 -7.70 -7.00 14.87
N ALA A 41 -6.78 -6.04 14.75
CA ALA A 41 -5.45 -6.15 15.35
C ALA A 41 -5.48 -6.39 16.86
N ARG A 42 -6.40 -5.71 17.56
CA ARG A 42 -6.60 -5.89 19.00
C ARG A 42 -7.15 -7.29 19.33
N ILE A 43 -7.98 -7.87 18.46
CA ILE A 43 -8.46 -9.26 18.61
C ILE A 43 -7.32 -10.24 18.37
N ASP A 44 -6.43 -9.95 17.42
CA ASP A 44 -5.26 -10.76 17.08
C ASP A 44 -4.13 -10.67 18.12
N GLY A 45 -4.29 -9.82 19.15
CA GLY A 45 -3.37 -9.70 20.29
C GLY A 45 -2.28 -8.65 20.12
N ASP A 46 -2.44 -7.71 19.17
CA ASP A 46 -1.48 -6.60 19.02
C ASP A 46 -1.50 -5.70 20.27
N PRO A 47 -0.34 -5.39 20.89
CA PRO A 47 -0.26 -4.46 22.00
C PRO A 47 -0.84 -3.08 21.68
N ASP A 48 -1.74 -2.63 22.56
CA ASP A 48 -2.40 -1.31 22.48
C ASP A 48 -1.49 -0.19 23.01
N ASP A 49 -0.23 -0.16 22.54
CA ASP A 49 0.80 0.82 22.93
C ASP A 49 1.08 1.89 21.86
N GLY A 50 0.34 1.82 20.74
CA GLY A 50 0.44 2.75 19.62
C GLY A 50 1.60 2.48 18.66
N SER A 51 2.49 1.53 18.94
CA SER A 51 3.62 1.18 18.07
C SER A 51 3.16 0.58 16.73
N GLY A 52 1.98 -0.06 16.69
CA GLY A 52 1.35 -0.63 15.49
C GLY A 52 0.51 0.37 14.67
N TYR A 53 0.28 1.59 15.15
CA TYR A 53 -0.73 2.48 14.56
C TYR A 53 -0.58 2.73 13.05
N TYR A 54 0.62 3.11 12.59
CA TYR A 54 0.86 3.33 11.16
C TYR A 54 0.94 2.03 10.34
N ARG A 55 1.17 0.87 10.97
CA ARG A 55 1.02 -0.43 10.29
C ARG A 55 -0.45 -0.70 10.03
N HIS A 56 -1.32 -0.52 11.02
CA HIS A 56 -2.78 -0.62 10.83
C HIS A 56 -3.29 0.40 9.80
N TRP A 57 -2.70 1.59 9.76
CA TRP A 57 -2.97 2.58 8.73
C TRP A 57 -2.69 2.03 7.33
N MET A 58 -1.51 1.46 7.11
CA MET A 58 -1.14 0.85 5.83
C MET A 58 -2.07 -0.32 5.47
N ASP A 59 -2.29 -1.25 6.40
CA ASP A 59 -3.15 -2.41 6.17
C ASP A 59 -4.59 -1.99 5.81
N ALA A 60 -5.13 -0.96 6.48
CA ALA A 60 -6.44 -0.41 6.19
C ALA A 60 -6.49 0.22 4.79
N LEU A 61 -5.42 0.92 4.40
CA LEU A 61 -5.32 1.54 3.08
C LEU A 61 -5.28 0.49 1.96
N GLU A 62 -4.47 -0.56 2.12
CA GLU A 62 -4.37 -1.67 1.17
C GLU A 62 -5.72 -2.38 1.01
N GLN A 63 -6.37 -2.73 2.13
CA GLN A 63 -7.69 -3.36 2.11
C GLN A 63 -8.74 -2.47 1.43
N LEU A 64 -8.70 -1.16 1.68
CA LEU A 64 -9.61 -0.23 1.03
C LEU A 64 -9.37 -0.14 -0.48
N MET A 65 -8.11 -0.13 -0.92
CA MET A 65 -7.77 -0.15 -2.35
C MET A 65 -8.22 -1.45 -3.03
N ILE A 66 -8.08 -2.59 -2.36
CA ILE A 66 -8.59 -3.88 -2.85
C ILE A 66 -10.11 -3.87 -2.96
N LYS A 67 -10.81 -3.41 -1.91
CA LYS A 67 -12.27 -3.38 -1.87
C LYS A 67 -12.87 -2.47 -2.94
N ARG A 68 -12.12 -1.43 -3.36
CA ARG A 68 -12.49 -0.50 -4.43
C ARG A 68 -12.05 -0.97 -5.83
N GLY A 69 -11.37 -2.11 -5.93
CA GLY A 69 -10.88 -2.66 -7.21
C GLY A 69 -9.74 -1.86 -7.85
N ILE A 70 -9.05 -1.02 -7.07
CA ILE A 70 -7.94 -0.19 -7.55
C ILE A 70 -6.64 -0.99 -7.61
N ALA A 71 -6.49 -1.97 -6.73
CA ALA A 71 -5.39 -2.93 -6.69
C ALA A 71 -5.94 -4.31 -6.32
N THR A 72 -5.19 -5.36 -6.61
CA THR A 72 -5.43 -6.71 -6.07
C THR A 72 -4.39 -7.07 -5.02
N ALA A 73 -4.71 -8.02 -4.12
CA ALA A 73 -3.73 -8.54 -3.17
C ALA A 73 -2.49 -9.08 -3.89
N ASP A 74 -2.68 -9.79 -5.00
CA ASP A 74 -1.58 -10.32 -5.82
C ASP A 74 -0.70 -9.21 -6.40
N GLN A 75 -1.28 -8.10 -6.85
CA GLN A 75 -0.51 -6.96 -7.36
C GLN A 75 0.33 -6.29 -6.26
N LEU A 76 -0.26 -6.11 -5.07
CA LEU A 76 0.46 -5.54 -3.94
C LEU A 76 1.61 -6.45 -3.50
N HIS A 77 1.35 -7.75 -3.40
CA HIS A 77 2.37 -8.72 -3.00
C HIS A 77 3.46 -8.89 -4.06
N ALA A 78 3.11 -8.89 -5.34
CA ALA A 78 4.09 -8.90 -6.42
C ALA A 78 4.98 -7.65 -6.41
N LEU A 79 4.42 -6.48 -6.08
CA LEU A 79 5.17 -5.24 -5.96
C LEU A 79 6.10 -5.25 -4.75
N GLU A 80 5.65 -5.77 -3.61
CA GLU A 80 6.46 -6.00 -2.40
C GLU A 80 7.69 -6.86 -2.74
N HIS A 81 7.48 -8.03 -3.36
CA HIS A 81 8.57 -8.93 -3.77
C HIS A 81 9.51 -8.27 -4.76
N ALA A 82 8.98 -7.58 -5.78
CA ALA A 82 9.80 -6.88 -6.76
C ALA A 82 10.72 -5.82 -6.10
N TRP A 83 10.23 -5.12 -5.08
CA TRP A 83 11.04 -4.17 -4.31
C TRP A 83 12.08 -4.87 -3.42
N ALA A 84 11.72 -5.99 -2.78
CA ALA A 84 12.65 -6.78 -1.98
C ALA A 84 13.81 -7.31 -2.85
N ASP A 85 13.49 -7.89 -4.00
CA ASP A 85 14.47 -8.35 -4.99
C ASP A 85 15.35 -7.18 -5.46
N ALA A 86 14.73 -6.05 -5.83
CA ALA A 86 15.48 -4.87 -6.27
C ALA A 86 16.44 -4.37 -5.18
N ALA A 87 16.03 -4.37 -3.92
CA ALA A 87 16.87 -3.98 -2.80
C ALA A 87 18.06 -4.94 -2.62
N GLU A 88 17.84 -6.26 -2.69
CA GLU A 88 18.89 -7.28 -2.56
C GLU A 88 19.93 -7.18 -3.68
N ARG A 89 19.48 -6.90 -4.90
CA ARG A 89 20.31 -6.72 -6.10
C ARG A 89 21.13 -5.43 -6.09
N THR A 90 20.73 -4.42 -5.31
CA THR A 90 21.30 -3.07 -5.38
C THR A 90 22.54 -2.96 -4.48
N PRO A 91 23.74 -2.70 -5.03
CA PRO A 91 24.92 -2.46 -4.20
C PRO A 91 24.73 -1.29 -3.23
N HIS A 92 25.29 -1.40 -2.02
CA HIS A 92 25.19 -0.33 -1.03
C HIS A 92 25.65 1.02 -1.58
N GLY A 93 24.86 2.06 -1.30
CA GLY A 93 25.11 3.43 -1.77
C GLY A 93 24.56 3.73 -3.17
N GLN A 94 23.97 2.76 -3.86
CA GLN A 94 23.23 2.97 -5.10
C GLN A 94 21.72 3.10 -4.84
N PRO A 95 20.98 3.86 -5.66
CA PRO A 95 19.53 3.94 -5.55
C PRO A 95 18.87 2.60 -5.95
N ILE A 96 17.86 2.18 -5.19
CA ILE A 96 17.05 1.01 -5.52
C ILE A 96 16.07 1.40 -6.63
N VAL A 97 16.08 0.67 -7.74
CA VAL A 97 15.22 0.91 -8.90
C VAL A 97 14.42 -0.35 -9.20
N LEU A 98 13.10 -0.21 -9.32
CA LEU A 98 12.26 -1.23 -9.93
C LEU A 98 12.47 -1.21 -11.44
N GLU A 99 13.02 -2.28 -11.99
CA GLU A 99 12.96 -2.50 -13.43
C GLU A 99 11.51 -2.85 -13.80
N PRO A 100 10.94 -2.24 -14.85
CA PRO A 100 9.60 -2.59 -15.28
C PRO A 100 9.58 -4.06 -15.71
N THR A 101 8.81 -4.89 -14.99
CA THR A 101 8.47 -6.24 -15.44
C THR A 101 7.79 -6.11 -16.81
N PRO A 102 8.22 -6.86 -17.85
CA PRO A 102 7.62 -6.76 -19.17
C PRO A 102 6.10 -7.01 -19.08
N ASP A 103 5.33 -6.09 -19.64
CA ASP A 103 3.87 -6.14 -19.69
C ASP A 103 3.43 -7.39 -20.48
N THR A 104 2.97 -8.43 -19.78
CA THR A 104 2.43 -9.66 -20.38
C THR A 104 0.95 -9.54 -20.69
N ARG A 105 0.40 -8.34 -20.89
CA ARG A 105 -0.94 -8.21 -21.47
C ARG A 105 -0.94 -8.79 -22.89
N PRO A 106 -1.81 -9.77 -23.20
CA PRO A 106 -1.93 -10.29 -24.56
C PRO A 106 -2.38 -9.14 -25.47
N THR A 107 -1.58 -8.84 -26.49
CA THR A 107 -1.95 -7.90 -27.55
C THR A 107 -3.32 -8.29 -28.11
N PRO A 108 -4.35 -7.41 -28.07
CA PRO A 108 -5.62 -7.71 -28.72
C PRO A 108 -5.37 -7.84 -30.22
N MET A 109 -5.47 -9.07 -30.72
CA MET A 109 -5.44 -9.37 -32.14
C MET A 109 -6.75 -8.84 -32.75
N HIS A 110 -6.70 -7.62 -33.28
CA HIS A 110 -7.79 -7.06 -34.07
C HIS A 110 -7.98 -7.93 -35.33
N PRO A 111 -9.21 -8.40 -35.65
CA PRO A 111 -9.45 -9.07 -36.91
C PRO A 111 -9.35 -8.05 -38.05
N ALA A 112 -8.51 -8.33 -39.04
CA ALA A 112 -8.46 -7.59 -40.29
C ALA A 112 -9.83 -7.71 -40.99
N THR A 113 -10.38 -6.56 -41.41
CA THR A 113 -11.53 -6.47 -42.32
C THR A 113 -11.08 -6.72 -43.75
#